data_AF-A0A842G5W0-F1
#
_entry.id   AF-A0A842G5W0-F1
#
_cell.length_a   1.000
_cell.length_b   1.000
_cell.length_c   1.000
_cell.angle_alpha   90.00
_cell.angle_beta   90.00
_cell.angle_gamma   90.00
#
_symmetry.space_group_name_H-M   'P 1'
#
loop_
_entity.id
_entity.type
_entity.pdbx_description
1 polymer ?
#
loop_
_entity_poly.entity_id
_entity_poly.type
_entity_poly.pdbx_seq_one_letter_code
_entity_poly.pdbx_strand_id
1 'polypeptide(L)'
;MSLINVNEDAARELYKEAIKEYLEEQGHIGSLWKMERMILECGGFGSKWIVGHICKHPYVIRNKLAIKSGKEWIFKAQGIIEFLDLYFPDLGKNNEVIERK
;
A
#
# COMPACT_ATOMS: atom_id res chain seq x y z
N MET A 1 9.07 -41.22 21.90
CA MET A 1 9.01 -40.42 20.66
C MET A 1 8.03 -39.29 20.92
N SER A 2 8.53 -38.07 21.11
CA SER A 2 7.70 -36.89 21.39
C SER A 2 6.82 -36.62 20.17
N LEU A 3 5.51 -36.61 20.36
CA LEU A 3 4.56 -36.09 19.37
C LEU A 3 4.82 -34.59 19.30
N ILE A 4 5.48 -34.16 18.23
CA ILE A 4 5.61 -32.74 17.90
C ILE A 4 4.18 -32.23 17.73
N ASN A 5 3.68 -31.53 18.76
CA ASN A 5 2.37 -30.90 18.73
C ASN A 5 2.50 -29.65 17.86
N VAL A 6 2.37 -29.85 16.55
CA VAL A 6 2.39 -28.75 15.58
C VAL A 6 1.14 -27.92 15.85
N ASN A 7 1.35 -26.69 16.29
CA ASN A 7 0.27 -25.73 16.46
C ASN A 7 -0.22 -25.31 15.07
N GLU A 8 -1.18 -26.07 14.54
CA GLU A 8 -1.73 -25.90 13.19
C GLU A 8 -2.30 -24.50 12.97
N ASP A 9 -2.84 -23.86 14.01
CA ASP A 9 -3.37 -22.50 13.93
C ASP A 9 -2.25 -21.46 13.73
N ALA A 10 -1.14 -21.60 14.47
CA ALA A 10 0.03 -20.73 14.30
C ALA A 10 0.67 -20.91 12.91
N ALA A 11 0.71 -22.15 12.41
CA ALA A 11 1.21 -22.44 11.07
C ALA A 11 0.29 -21.85 9.99
N ARG A 12 -1.02 -21.93 10.18
CA ARG A 12 -2.02 -21.39 9.25
C ARG A 12 -1.95 -19.86 9.17
N GLU A 13 -1.72 -19.16 10.27
CA GLU A 13 -1.57 -17.70 10.26
C GLU A 13 -0.27 -17.27 9.56
N LEU A 14 0.86 -17.93 9.84
CA LEU A 14 2.11 -17.69 9.11
C LEU A 14 1.96 -17.93 7.59
N TYR A 15 1.23 -18.98 7.20
CA TYR A 15 0.95 -19.26 5.79
C TYR A 15 0.09 -18.17 5.14
N LYS A 16 -0.91 -17.65 5.85
CA LYS A 16 -1.75 -16.55 5.32
C LYS A 16 -0.96 -15.26 5.16
N GLU A 17 -0.10 -14.93 6.12
CA GLU A 17 0.74 -13.74 6.03
C GLU A 17 1.72 -13.84 4.86
N ALA A 18 2.42 -14.97 4.72
CA ALA A 18 3.35 -15.19 3.62
C ALA A 18 2.65 -15.18 2.24
N ILE A 19 1.45 -15.78 2.13
CA ILE A 19 0.66 -15.75 0.89
C ILE A 19 0.18 -14.33 0.59
N LYS A 20 -0.21 -13.56 1.62
CA LYS A 20 -0.64 -12.17 1.46
C LYS A 20 0.52 -11.29 1.00
N GLU A 21 1.69 -11.39 1.63
CA GLU A 21 2.91 -10.69 1.21
C GLU A 21 3.28 -11.06 -0.23
N TYR A 22 3.31 -12.34 -0.56
CA TYR A 22 3.61 -12.79 -1.91
C TYR A 22 2.61 -12.27 -2.94
N LEU A 23 1.31 -12.26 -2.63
CA LEU A 23 0.28 -11.75 -3.54
C LEU A 23 0.27 -10.22 -3.62
N GLU A 24 0.73 -9.51 -2.58
CA GLU A 24 0.99 -8.08 -2.61
C GLU A 24 2.23 -7.75 -3.47
N GLU A 25 3.31 -8.53 -3.35
CA GLU A 25 4.52 -8.42 -4.17
C GLU A 25 4.26 -8.72 -5.66
N GLN A 26 3.41 -9.70 -5.94
CA GLN A 26 3.00 -10.03 -7.32
C GLN A 26 1.85 -9.14 -7.85
N GLY A 27 1.37 -8.18 -7.05
CA GLY A 27 0.29 -7.26 -7.43
C GLY A 27 -1.09 -7.92 -7.63
N HIS A 28 -1.26 -9.15 -7.14
CA HIS A 28 -2.48 -9.94 -7.27
C HIS A 28 -3.52 -9.65 -6.17
N ILE A 29 -3.09 -9.23 -4.98
CA ILE A 29 -3.95 -8.75 -3.87
C ILE A 29 -3.29 -7.49 -3.29
N GLY A 30 -4.06 -6.53 -2.75
CA GLY A 30 -3.50 -5.24 -2.29
C GLY A 30 -3.69 -4.08 -3.27
N SER A 31 -4.53 -4.26 -4.29
CA SER A 31 -4.93 -3.24 -5.27
C SER A 31 -5.65 -2.03 -4.68
N LEU A 32 -6.00 -2.07 -3.38
CA LEU A 32 -6.68 -1.01 -2.66
C LEU A 32 -5.98 -0.71 -1.32
N TRP A 33 -5.36 0.46 -1.22
CA TRP A 33 -4.79 0.97 0.02
C TRP A 33 -5.82 1.76 0.82
N LYS A 34 -5.70 1.72 2.14
CA LYS A 34 -6.41 2.62 3.06
C LYS A 34 -5.54 3.83 3.41
N MET A 35 -6.14 4.82 4.08
CA MET A 35 -5.45 6.03 4.53
C MET A 35 -4.22 5.73 5.39
N GLU A 36 -4.26 4.71 6.24
CA GLU A 36 -3.13 4.34 7.09
C GLU A 36 -1.90 3.95 6.26
N ARG A 37 -2.09 3.16 5.19
CA ARG A 37 -1.00 2.80 4.28
C ARG A 37 -0.50 4.03 3.52
N MET A 38 -1.41 4.87 3.05
CA MET A 38 -1.07 6.12 2.35
C MET A 38 -0.23 7.07 3.22
N ILE A 39 -0.49 7.12 4.53
CA ILE A 39 0.31 7.89 5.49
C ILE A 39 1.74 7.35 5.55
N LEU A 40 1.93 6.03 5.61
CA LEU A 40 3.26 5.41 5.65
C LEU A 40 4.07 5.71 4.38
N GLU A 41 3.42 5.62 3.22
CA GLU A 41 4.04 5.84 1.90
C GLU A 41 4.39 7.31 1.68
N CYS A 42 3.57 8.22 2.19
CA CYS A 42 3.88 9.65 2.22
C CYS A 42 4.78 10.04 3.41
N GLY A 43 5.69 9.18 3.86
CA GLY A 43 6.66 9.55 4.92
C GLY A 43 6.05 10.00 6.26
N GLY A 44 4.81 9.60 6.57
CA GLY A 44 4.09 10.00 7.78
C GLY A 44 3.27 11.29 7.66
N PHE A 45 3.10 11.86 6.46
CA PHE A 45 2.25 13.05 6.29
C PHE A 45 0.82 12.77 6.76
N GLY A 46 0.26 13.70 7.53
CA GLY A 46 -1.08 13.56 8.10
C GLY A 46 -2.17 13.44 7.05
N SER A 47 -3.28 12.79 7.40
CA SER A 47 -4.42 12.55 6.51
C SER A 47 -4.98 13.81 5.85
N LYS A 48 -4.96 14.96 6.53
CA LYS A 48 -5.38 16.25 5.94
C LYS A 48 -4.48 16.67 4.77
N TRP A 49 -3.18 16.47 4.90
CA TRP A 49 -2.21 16.78 3.86
C TRP A 49 -2.43 15.89 2.64
N ILE A 50 -2.59 14.59 2.86
CA ILE A 50 -2.88 13.60 1.81
C ILE A 50 -4.17 13.96 1.07
N VAL A 51 -5.25 14.29 1.79
CA VAL A 51 -6.50 14.69 1.13
C VAL A 51 -6.33 15.99 0.34
N GLY A 52 -5.55 16.94 0.85
CA GLY A 52 -5.31 18.23 0.19
C GLY A 52 -4.46 18.12 -1.09
N HIS A 53 -3.41 17.30 -1.06
CA HIS A 53 -2.37 17.28 -2.09
C HIS A 53 -2.47 16.08 -3.04
N ILE A 54 -3.04 14.97 -2.58
CA ILE A 54 -3.15 13.72 -3.34
C ILE A 54 -4.60 13.50 -3.78
N CYS A 55 -5.55 13.37 -2.84
CA CYS A 55 -6.93 13.02 -3.20
C CYS A 55 -7.61 14.07 -4.09
N LYS A 56 -7.21 15.34 -3.96
CA LYS A 56 -7.72 16.47 -4.76
C LYS A 56 -6.91 16.74 -6.03
N HIS A 57 -5.85 15.98 -6.28
CA HIS A 57 -5.02 16.19 -7.46
C HIS A 57 -5.80 15.86 -8.75
N PRO A 58 -5.75 16.70 -9.80
CA PRO A 58 -6.52 16.48 -11.04
C PRO A 58 -6.28 15.10 -11.67
N TYR A 59 -5.04 14.62 -11.64
CA TYR A 59 -4.68 13.28 -12.13
C TYR A 59 -5.38 12.15 -11.35
N VAL A 60 -5.37 12.26 -10.01
CA VAL A 60 -6.00 11.27 -9.10
C VAL A 60 -7.52 11.24 -9.29
N ILE A 61 -8.13 12.41 -9.45
CA ILE A 61 -9.57 12.53 -9.71
C ILE A 61 -9.92 11.95 -11.08
N ARG A 62 -9.21 12.35 -12.15
CA ARG A 62 -9.47 11.91 -13.52
C ARG A 62 -9.38 10.40 -13.67
N ASN A 63 -8.37 9.79 -13.06
CA ASN A 63 -8.12 8.35 -13.13
C ASN A 63 -8.84 7.55 -12.03
N LYS A 64 -9.63 8.22 -11.17
CA LYS A 64 -10.37 7.61 -10.04
C LYS A 64 -9.46 6.75 -9.17
N LEU A 65 -8.30 7.29 -8.83
CA LEU A 65 -7.28 6.60 -8.04
C LEU A 65 -7.54 6.68 -6.54
N ALA A 66 -8.32 7.66 -6.08
CA ALA A 66 -8.79 7.76 -4.70
C ALA A 66 -10.32 7.79 -4.68
N ILE A 67 -10.92 6.93 -3.87
CA ILE A 67 -12.37 6.77 -3.71
C ILE A 67 -12.71 6.95 -2.23
N LYS A 68 -13.70 7.80 -1.95
CA LYS A 68 -14.22 7.95 -0.59
C LYS A 68 -15.35 6.95 -0.37
N SER A 69 -15.13 6.00 0.54
CA SER A 69 -16.13 5.01 0.96
C SER A 69 -16.58 5.34 2.39
N GLY A 70 -17.72 6.01 2.51
CA GLY A 70 -18.21 6.52 3.80
C GLY A 70 -17.25 7.54 4.43
N LYS A 71 -16.63 7.15 5.56
CA LYS A 71 -15.63 7.97 6.27
C LYS A 71 -14.18 7.66 5.86
N GLU A 72 -13.95 6.57 5.13
CA GLU A 72 -12.62 6.11 4.75
C GLU A 72 -12.26 6.51 3.31
N TRP A 73 -10.96 6.69 3.06
CA TRP A 73 -10.42 6.79 1.71
C TRP A 73 -9.76 5.49 1.31
N ILE A 74 -10.07 5.06 0.10
CA ILE A 74 -9.54 3.87 -0.54
C ILE A 74 -8.79 4.31 -1.80
N PHE A 75 -7.57 3.83 -1.96
CA PHE A 75 -6.65 4.24 -3.01
C PHE A 75 -6.29 3.06 -3.91
N LYS A 76 -6.31 3.21 -5.22
CA LYS A 76 -5.85 2.17 -6.14
C LYS A 76 -4.33 2.10 -6.10
N ALA A 77 -3.78 1.07 -5.46
CA ALA A 77 -2.36 0.96 -5.12
C ALA A 77 -1.45 1.23 -6.32
N GLN A 78 -1.59 0.47 -7.40
CA GLN A 78 -0.75 0.59 -8.60
C GLN A 78 -0.73 2.03 -9.16
N GLY A 79 -1.90 2.59 -9.43
CA GLY A 79 -1.99 3.93 -10.02
C GLY A 79 -1.58 5.04 -9.06
N ILE A 80 -1.73 4.83 -7.74
CA ILE A 80 -1.24 5.77 -6.73
C ILE A 80 0.27 5.71 -6.59
N ILE A 81 0.90 4.54 -6.64
CA ILE A 81 2.37 4.41 -6.61
C ILE A 81 2.95 5.18 -7.80
N GLU A 82 2.47 4.91 -9.02
CA GLU A 82 2.91 5.63 -10.22
C GLU A 82 2.69 7.14 -10.11
N PHE A 83 1.58 7.57 -9.52
CA PHE A 83 1.30 8.97 -9.27
C PHE A 83 2.28 9.61 -8.27
N LEU A 84 2.58 8.92 -7.17
CA LEU A 84 3.54 9.39 -6.17
C LEU A 84 4.94 9.50 -6.77
N ASP A 85 5.38 8.48 -7.50
CA ASP A 85 6.71 8.47 -8.12
C ASP A 85 6.85 9.63 -9.14
N LEU A 86 5.79 9.94 -9.89
CA LEU A 86 5.82 11.01 -10.91
C LEU A 86 5.72 12.43 -10.32
N TYR A 87 4.82 12.64 -9.35
CA TYR A 87 4.47 13.99 -8.87
C TYR A 87 5.08 14.33 -7.51
N PHE A 88 5.56 13.33 -6.79
CA PHE A 88 6.14 13.46 -5.46
C PHE A 88 7.40 12.60 -5.31
N PRO A 89 8.42 12.78 -6.19
CA PRO A 89 9.62 11.94 -6.18
C PRO A 89 10.37 12.00 -4.85
N ASP A 90 10.25 13.11 -4.12
CA ASP A 90 10.88 13.31 -2.80
C ASP A 90 10.17 12.56 -1.66
N LEU A 91 8.93 12.07 -1.88
CA LEU A 91 8.26 11.17 -0.94
C LEU A 91 8.75 9.73 -1.07
N GLY A 92 9.40 9.41 -2.20
CA GLY A 92 9.79 8.07 -2.57
C GLY A 92 10.95 7.54 -1.73
N LYS A 93 10.63 6.67 -0.77
CA LYS A 93 11.57 5.63 -0.28
C LYS A 93 11.97 4.63 -1.38
N ASN A 94 11.26 4.61 -2.52
CA ASN A 94 11.53 3.71 -3.64
C ASN A 94 12.77 4.07 -4.48
N ASN A 95 13.37 5.25 -4.29
CA ASN A 95 14.59 5.62 -5.02
C ASN A 95 15.84 4.83 -4.57
N GLU A 96 15.85 4.16 -3.42
CA GLU A 96 17.01 3.38 -2.97
C GLU A 96 17.13 1.99 -3.63
N VAL A 97 16.10 1.50 -4.32
CA VAL A 97 16.13 0.14 -4.93
C VAL A 97 16.62 0.16 -6.38
N ILE A 98 16.59 1.31 -7.06
CA ILE A 98 16.92 1.39 -8.50
C ILE A 98 18.43 1.62 -8.75
N GLU A 99 19.22 2.03 -7.74
CA GLU A 99 20.67 2.26 -7.87
C GLU A 99 21.55 1.02 -7.59
N ARG A 100 21.09 -0.18 -7.97
CA ARG A 100 21.97 -1.36 -8.07
C ARG A 100 21.88 -1.98 -9.46
N LYS A 101 22.53 -1.32 -10.42
CA LYS A 101 22.95 -1.93 -11.69
C LYS A 101 24.41 -1.59 -11.96
#